data_AF-A0A846HG06-F1
#
_entry.id   AF-A0A846HG06-F1
#
_cell.length_a   1.000
_cell.length_b   1.000
_cell.length_c   1.000
_cell.angle_alpha   90.00
_cell.angle_beta   90.00
_cell.angle_gamma   90.00
#
_symmetry.space_group_name_H-M   'P 1'
#
loop_
_entity.id
_entity.type
_entity.pdbx_description
1 polymer ?
#
loop_
_entity_poly.entity_id
_entity_poly.type
_entity_poly.pdbx_seq_one_letter_code
_entity_poly.pdbx_strand_id
1 'polypeptide(L)' 'MKHKEAVRSKLIELAQKAGASNSRELAANLLLLLDGAFAQRRLFGTVAEVSLEKAAATLINAYLPT' A
#
# COMPACT_ATOMS: atom_id res chain seq x y z
N MET A 1 13.90 6.71 7.90
CA MET A 1 14.05 6.85 6.44
C MET A 1 14.38 5.53 5.74
N LYS A 2 15.53 4.88 6.02
CA LYS A 2 15.95 3.64 5.31
C LYS A 2 14.91 2.52 5.24
N HIS A 3 14.14 2.28 6.31
CA HIS A 3 13.11 1.25 6.32
C HIS A 3 11.95 1.53 5.35
N LYS A 4 11.42 2.77 5.33
CA LYS A 4 10.32 3.14 4.41
C LYS A 4 10.75 3.08 2.95
N GLU A 5 11.98 3.48 2.65
CA GLU A 5 12.54 3.35 1.30
C GLU A 5 12.70 1.90 0.86
N ALA A 6 13.10 1.01 1.78
CA ALA A 6 13.17 -0.42 1.51
C ALA A 6 11.78 -1.02 1.24
N VAL A 7 10.77 -0.66 2.05
CA VAL A 7 9.38 -1.08 1.83
C VAL A 7 8.86 -0.56 0.50
N ARG A 8 9.06 0.73 0.20
CA ARG A 8 8.66 1.34 -1.07
C ARG A 8 9.29 0.63 -2.26
N SER A 9 10.60 0.36 -2.20
CA SER A 9 11.33 -0.36 -3.25
C SER A 9 10.77 -1.76 -3.45
N LYS A 10 10.44 -2.46 -2.36
CA LYS A 10 9.84 -3.79 -2.45
C LYS A 10 8.44 -3.76 -3.05
N LEU A 11 7.61 -2.78 -2.68
CA LEU A 11 6.28 -2.61 -3.25
C LEU A 11 6.35 -2.30 -4.75
N ILE A 12 7.33 -1.48 -5.20
CA ILE A 12 7.57 -1.24 -6.63
C ILE A 12 7.92 -2.54 -7.35
N GLU A 13 8.85 -3.33 -6.81
CA GLU A 13 9.26 -4.62 -7.39
C GLU A 13 8.07 -5.57 -7.55
N LEU A 14 7.21 -5.68 -6.51
CA LEU A 14 6.03 -6.53 -6.54
C LEU A 14 4.99 -6.03 -7.56
N ALA A 15 4.74 -4.72 -7.59
CA ALA A 15 3.82 -4.11 -8.54
C ALA A 15 4.28 -4.30 -10.00
N GLN A 16 5.59 -4.24 -10.26
CA GLN A 16 6.17 -4.53 -11.58
C GLN A 16 5.97 -6.00 -11.96
N LYS A 17 6.25 -6.93 -11.04
CA LYS A 17 6.06 -8.37 -11.27
C LYS A 17 4.60 -8.74 -11.53
N ALA A 18 3.67 -8.00 -10.94
CA ALA A 18 2.24 -8.18 -11.16
C ALA A 18 1.73 -7.54 -12.46
N GLY A 19 2.58 -6.83 -13.21
CA GLY A 19 2.19 -6.17 -14.46
C GLY A 19 1.36 -4.90 -14.25
N ALA A 20 1.49 -4.23 -13.10
CA ALA A 20 0.73 -3.01 -12.82
C ALA A 20 1.06 -1.89 -13.82
N SER A 21 0.03 -1.22 -14.33
CA SER A 21 0.12 -0.16 -15.34
C SER A 21 0.98 1.03 -14.90
N ASN A 22 1.00 1.33 -13.59
CA ASN A 22 1.90 2.30 -12.98
C ASN A 22 2.42 1.82 -11.62
N SER A 23 3.48 1.02 -11.65
CA SER A 23 4.02 0.36 -10.45
C SER A 23 4.52 1.33 -9.37
N ARG A 24 5.03 2.50 -9.76
CA ARG A 24 5.54 3.51 -8.79
C ARG A 24 4.41 4.18 -8.03
N GLU A 25 3.31 4.47 -8.71
CA GLU A 25 2.13 5.09 -8.12
C GLU A 25 1.38 4.10 -7.22
N LEU A 26 1.16 2.86 -7.68
CA LEU A 26 0.59 1.80 -6.86
C LEU A 26 1.39 1.60 -5.56
N ALA A 27 2.72 1.52 -5.65
CA ALA A 27 3.58 1.37 -4.48
C ALA A 27 3.48 2.57 -3.51
N ALA A 28 3.37 3.80 -4.02
CA ALA A 28 3.20 4.99 -3.19
C ALA A 28 1.85 4.98 -2.46
N ASN A 29 0.77 4.61 -3.15
CA ASN A 29 -0.57 4.53 -2.56
C ASN A 29 -0.67 3.43 -1.50
N LEU A 30 -0.07 2.26 -1.75
CA LEU A 30 -0.01 1.18 -0.76
C LEU A 30 0.83 1.57 0.47
N LEU A 31 1.94 2.28 0.29
CA LEU A 31 2.74 2.78 1.41
C LEU A 31 1.97 3.82 2.23
N LEU A 32 1.22 4.72 1.58
CA LEU A 32 0.36 5.69 2.26
C LEU A 32 -0.72 4.99 3.10
N LEU A 33 -1.35 3.94 2.56
CA LEU A 33 -2.33 3.13 3.28
C LEU A 33 -1.72 2.48 4.54
N LEU A 34 -0.52 1.90 4.42
CA LEU A 34 0.21 1.32 5.56
C LEU A 34 0.57 2.37 6.61
N ASP A 35 1.05 3.53 6.19
CA ASP A 35 1.40 4.64 7.07
C ASP A 35 0.16 5.14 7.84
N GLY A 36 -0.98 5.28 7.15
CA GLY A 36 -2.26 5.65 7.76
C GLY A 36 -2.73 4.63 8.79
N ALA A 37 -2.67 3.34 8.46
CA ALA A 37 -3.03 2.25 9.38
C ALA A 37 -2.16 2.25 10.65
N PHE A 38 -0.84 2.45 10.49
CA PHE A 38 0.08 2.52 11.62
C PHE A 38 -0.18 3.75 12.49
N ALA A 39 -0.37 4.92 11.88
CA ALA A 39 -0.67 6.16 12.58
C ALA A 39 -1.98 6.03 13.37
N GLN A 40 -3.03 5.49 12.76
CA GLN A 40 -4.32 5.29 13.41
C GLN A 40 -4.20 4.39 14.64
N ARG A 41 -3.55 3.22 14.50
CA ARG A 41 -3.33 2.30 15.63
C ARG A 41 -2.50 2.96 16.73
N ARG A 42 -1.49 3.75 16.37
CA ARG A 42 -0.61 4.42 17.32
C ARG A 42 -1.31 5.53 18.10
N LEU A 43 -2.18 6.30 17.44
CA LEU A 43 -2.87 7.45 18.04
C LEU A 43 -4.12 7.04 18.83
N PHE A 44 -4.91 6.10 18.29
CA PHE A 44 -6.23 5.77 18.83
C PHE A 44 -6.27 4.41 19.54
N GLY A 45 -5.23 3.59 19.42
CA GLY A 45 -5.18 2.25 20.03
C GLY A 45 -6.16 1.24 19.42
N THR A 46 -6.89 1.62 18.37
CA THR A 46 -7.92 0.81 17.72
C THR A 46 -7.49 0.32 16.35
N VAL A 47 -8.07 -0.80 15.93
CA VAL A 47 -8.02 -1.24 14.53
C VAL A 47 -9.05 -0.44 13.73
N ALA A 48 -8.75 -0.14 12.47
CA ALA A 48 -9.67 0.56 11.59
C ALA A 48 -10.98 -0.23 11.41
N GLU A 49 -12.11 0.49 11.45
CA GLU A 49 -13.41 -0.08 11.11
C GLU A 49 -13.47 -0.49 9.63
N VAL A 50 -12.69 0.20 8.79
CA VAL A 50 -12.47 -0.15 7.39
C VAL A 50 -11.44 -1.26 7.25
N SER A 51 -11.78 -2.29 6.47
CA SER A 51 -10.86 -3.38 6.15
C SER A 51 -9.71 -2.88 5.28
N LEU A 52 -8.50 -2.90 5.85
CA LEU A 52 -7.27 -2.58 5.12
C LEU A 52 -7.04 -3.51 3.93
N GLU A 53 -7.43 -4.78 4.07
CA GLU A 53 -7.38 -5.76 2.99
C GLU A 53 -8.25 -5.31 1.80
N LYS A 54 -9.50 -4.92 2.06
CA LYS A 54 -10.40 -4.42 1.00
C LYS A 54 -9.86 -3.16 0.35
N ALA A 55 -9.35 -2.21 1.14
CA ALA A 55 -8.75 -0.99 0.61
C ALA A 55 -7.53 -1.27 -0.28
N ALA A 56 -6.64 -2.16 0.18
CA ALA A 56 -5.47 -2.58 -0.59
C ALA A 56 -5.87 -3.32 -1.88
N ALA A 57 -6.86 -4.22 -1.82
CA ALA A 57 -7.37 -4.93 -2.98
C ALA A 57 -7.96 -3.97 -4.03
N THR A 58 -8.74 -2.98 -3.60
CA THR A 58 -9.27 -1.94 -4.50
C THR A 58 -8.14 -1.17 -5.19
N LEU A 59 -7.10 -0.76 -4.43
CA LEU A 59 -5.93 -0.11 -5.01
C LEU A 59 -5.22 -1.02 -6.01
N ILE A 60 -4.93 -2.27 -5.64
CA ILE A 60 -4.24 -3.22 -6.53
C ILE A 60 -5.03 -3.41 -7.83
N ASN A 61 -6.32 -3.71 -7.74
CA ASN A 61 -7.19 -3.96 -8.90
C ASN A 61 -7.30 -2.75 -9.83
N ALA A 62 -7.21 -1.51 -9.31
CA ALA A 62 -7.25 -0.31 -10.14
C ALA A 62 -6.01 -0.14 -11.04
N TYR A 63 -4.89 -0.80 -10.71
CA TYR A 63 -3.65 -0.71 -11.48
C TYR A 63 -3.28 -2.00 -12.20
N LEU A 64 -3.96 -3.12 -11.93
CA LEU A 64 -3.74 -4.36 -12.67
C LEU A 64 -4.51 -4.34 -13.99
N PRO A 65 -3.94 -4.88 -15.07
CA PRO A 65 -4.69 -5.11 -16.30
C PRO A 65 -5.80 -6.13 -16.01
N THR A 66 -7.03 -5.79 -16.43
CA THR A 66 -8.19 -6.71 -16.46
C THR A 66 -7.99 -7.84 -17.45
#